data_AF-A0A9X2SUX9-F1
#
_entry.id   AF-A0A9X2SUX9-F1
#
_cell.length_a   1.000
_cell.length_b   1.000
_cell.length_c   1.000
_cell.angle_alpha   90.00
_cell.angle_beta   90.00
_cell.angle_gamma   90.00
#
_symmetry.space_group_name_H-M   'P 1'
#
loop_
_entity.id
_entity.type
_entity.pdbx_description
1 polymer ?
#
loop_
_entity_poly.entity_id
_entity_poly.type
_entity_poly.pdbx_seq_one_letter_code
_entity_poly.pdbx_strand_id
1 'polypeptide(L)'
;SLSWWWIVIALIVCTGIINAYNFMDGINGITGGYSLVILAALAYVNKEVVAFVEADFIYTVICSVLVFCFFNFRKRAKCFAGDVGSVSIAFILLFLIGRLIIETEDFSWIVLLSVYGVDSVLTIIHRLML
;
A
#
# COMPACT_ATOMS: atom_id res chain seq x y z
N SER A 1 20.85 -10.83 -12.45
CA SER A 1 19.49 -10.77 -13.04
C SER A 1 18.61 -11.79 -12.35
N LEU A 2 17.39 -11.42 -11.95
CA LEU A 2 16.42 -12.39 -11.42
C LEU A 2 15.92 -13.30 -12.55
N SER A 3 15.76 -14.59 -12.25
CA SER A 3 15.17 -15.56 -13.18
C SER A 3 13.73 -15.21 -13.53
N TRP A 4 13.28 -15.57 -14.74
CA TRP A 4 11.95 -15.23 -15.26
C TRP A 4 10.78 -15.68 -14.37
N TRP A 5 10.92 -16.79 -13.63
CA TRP A 5 9.88 -17.31 -12.75
C TRP A 5 9.56 -16.39 -11.56
N TRP A 6 10.44 -15.46 -11.22
CA TRP A 6 10.16 -14.42 -10.23
C TRP A 6 8.99 -13.52 -10.62
N ILE A 7 8.71 -13.38 -11.92
CA ILE A 7 7.53 -12.67 -12.41
C ILE A 7 6.25 -13.36 -11.91
N VAL A 8 6.22 -14.71 -11.91
CA VAL A 8 5.07 -15.47 -11.43
C VAL A 8 4.88 -15.28 -9.93
N ILE A 9 5.97 -15.32 -9.17
CA ILE A 9 5.94 -15.07 -7.72
C ILE A 9 5.44 -13.65 -7.43
N ALA A 10 5.99 -12.65 -8.13
CA ALA A 10 5.57 -11.26 -7.98
C ALA A 10 4.09 -11.06 -8.33
N LEU A 11 3.59 -11.71 -9.38
CA LEU A 11 2.17 -11.66 -9.74
C LEU A 11 1.27 -12.19 -8.63
N ILE A 12 1.60 -13.35 -8.05
CA ILE A 12 0.81 -13.94 -6.97
C ILE A 12 0.84 -13.04 -5.72
N VAL A 13 2.02 -12.58 -5.32
CA VAL A 13 2.21 -11.75 -4.13
C VAL A 13 1.50 -10.40 -4.30
N CYS A 14 1.71 -9.70 -5.41
CA CYS A 14 1.06 -8.41 -5.69
C CYS A 14 -0.47 -8.56 -5.75
N THR A 15 -0.98 -9.60 -6.41
CA THR A 15 -2.43 -9.86 -6.47
C THR A 15 -3.00 -10.15 -5.07
N GLY A 16 -2.27 -10.92 -4.25
CA GLY A 16 -2.65 -11.18 -2.87
C GLY A 16 -2.71 -9.90 -2.02
N ILE A 17 -1.70 -9.03 -2.13
CA ILE A 17 -1.66 -7.75 -1.41
C ILE A 17 -2.78 -6.82 -1.88
N ILE A 18 -3.03 -6.72 -3.19
CA ILE A 18 -4.12 -5.91 -3.73
C ILE A 18 -5.48 -6.37 -3.18
N ASN A 19 -5.72 -7.69 -3.14
CA ASN A 19 -6.95 -8.24 -2.59
C ASN A 19 -7.06 -8.04 -1.08
N ALA A 20 -5.94 -8.12 -0.34
CA ALA A 20 -5.93 -7.79 1.09
C ALA A 20 -6.31 -6.33 1.34
N TYR A 21 -5.81 -5.40 0.50
CA TYR A 21 -6.20 -3.99 0.55
C TYR A 21 -7.69 -3.77 0.28
N ASN A 22 -8.22 -4.46 -0.73
CA ASN A 22 -9.64 -4.41 -1.04
C ASN A 22 -10.51 -4.97 0.10
N PHE A 23 -10.06 -6.07 0.73
CA PHE A 23 -10.75 -6.70 1.85
C PHE A 23 -10.82 -5.79 3.09
N MET A 24 -9.73 -5.09 3.42
CA MET A 24 -9.62 -4.24 4.61
C MET A 24 -10.25 -2.85 4.44
N ASP A 25 -10.58 -2.41 3.21
CA ASP A 25 -11.27 -1.13 2.95
C ASP A 25 -12.72 -1.08 3.49
N GLY A 26 -13.22 -2.18 4.06
CA GLY A 26 -14.52 -2.23 4.74
C GLY A 26 -14.58 -1.44 6.07
N ILE A 27 -13.44 -0.99 6.60
CA ILE A 27 -13.37 -0.21 7.85
C ILE A 27 -12.90 1.21 7.56
N ASN A 28 -13.73 2.19 7.94
CA ASN A 28 -13.47 3.62 7.74
C ASN A 28 -12.10 4.04 8.30
N GLY A 29 -11.27 4.66 7.45
CA GLY A 29 -9.99 5.24 7.82
C GLY A 29 -8.80 4.29 7.84
N ILE A 30 -9.00 2.96 7.80
CA ILE A 30 -7.90 1.99 7.88
C ILE A 30 -7.02 2.03 6.63
N THR A 31 -7.61 1.80 5.46
CA THR A 31 -6.85 1.77 4.19
C THR A 31 -6.15 3.11 3.93
N GLY A 32 -6.85 4.22 4.12
CA GLY A 32 -6.27 5.55 3.98
C GLY A 32 -5.15 5.84 4.99
N GLY A 33 -5.38 5.55 6.27
CA GLY A 33 -4.43 5.83 7.35
C GLY A 33 -3.11 5.05 7.20
N TYR A 34 -3.18 3.74 7.00
CA TYR A 34 -1.97 2.94 6.79
C TYR A 34 -1.24 3.32 5.50
N SER A 35 -1.98 3.63 4.43
CA SER A 35 -1.37 4.08 3.17
C SER A 35 -0.60 5.39 3.35
N LEU A 36 -1.13 6.35 4.14
CA LEU A 36 -0.42 7.60 4.44
C LEU A 36 0.89 7.36 5.21
N VAL A 37 0.91 6.41 6.15
CA VAL A 37 2.14 6.05 6.87
C VAL A 37 3.20 5.52 5.91
N ILE A 38 2.81 4.61 5.01
CA ILE A 38 3.72 4.05 4.01
C ILE A 38 4.20 5.13 3.02
N LEU A 39 3.29 5.96 2.51
CA LEU A 39 3.63 7.06 1.60
C LEU A 39 4.57 8.09 2.25
N ALA A 40 4.36 8.42 3.52
CA ALA A 40 5.24 9.33 4.25
C ALA A 40 6.65 8.74 4.41
N ALA A 41 6.75 7.44 4.73
CA ALA A 41 8.03 6.74 4.79
C ALA A 41 8.72 6.71 3.42
N LEU A 42 7.99 6.41 2.35
CA LEU A 42 8.51 6.42 0.97
C LEU A 42 8.94 7.82 0.53
N ALA A 43 8.21 8.87 0.90
CA ALA A 43 8.59 10.26 0.61
C ALA A 43 9.89 10.65 1.33
N TYR A 44 10.04 10.25 2.60
CA TYR A 44 11.26 10.46 3.36
C TYR A 44 12.45 9.73 2.73
N VAL A 45 12.29 8.44 2.42
CA VAL A 45 13.33 7.62 1.78
C VAL A 45 13.72 8.20 0.41
N ASN A 46 12.74 8.61 -0.40
CA ASN A 46 12.99 9.17 -1.73
C ASN A 46 13.83 10.46 -1.68
N LYS A 47 13.69 11.23 -0.60
CA LYS A 47 14.35 12.52 -0.44
C LYS A 47 15.71 12.43 0.26
N GLU A 48 15.79 11.65 1.35
CA GLU A 48 16.92 11.67 2.28
C GLU A 48 17.83 10.44 2.17
N VAL A 49 17.36 9.35 1.56
CA VAL A 49 18.11 8.08 1.49
C VAL A 49 18.53 7.76 0.05
N VAL A 50 17.55 7.64 -0.86
CA VAL A 50 17.80 7.27 -2.26
C VAL A 50 16.63 7.75 -3.12
N ALA A 51 16.92 8.49 -4.18
CA ALA A 51 15.89 8.90 -5.14
C ALA A 51 15.58 7.74 -6.10
N PHE A 52 14.35 7.24 -6.08
CA PHE A 52 13.90 6.11 -6.91
C PHE A 52 12.72 6.47 -7.85
N VAL A 53 12.04 7.58 -7.58
CA VAL A 53 10.98 8.18 -8.41
C VAL A 53 10.97 9.71 -8.30
N GLU A 54 10.25 10.37 -9.21
CA GLU A 54 9.96 11.80 -9.11
C GLU A 54 9.13 12.10 -7.84
N ALA A 55 9.62 13.02 -7.00
CA ALA A 55 9.03 13.31 -5.70
C ALA A 55 7.58 13.81 -5.78
N ASP A 56 7.27 14.59 -6.83
CA ASP A 56 5.93 15.14 -7.08
C ASP A 56 4.88 14.05 -7.27
N PHE A 57 5.26 12.86 -7.76
CA PHE A 57 4.36 11.72 -7.85
C PHE A 57 3.93 11.25 -6.47
N ILE A 58 4.88 11.08 -5.52
CA ILE A 58 4.57 10.66 -4.15
C ILE A 58 3.72 11.73 -3.45
N TYR A 59 4.07 13.01 -3.58
CA TYR A 59 3.30 14.10 -2.96
C TYR A 59 1.88 14.21 -3.51
N THR A 60 1.69 13.99 -4.81
CA THR A 60 0.35 13.95 -5.43
C THR A 60 -0.50 12.83 -4.83
N VAL A 61 0.08 11.64 -4.62
CA VAL A 61 -0.62 10.50 -4.01
C VAL A 61 -0.91 10.76 -2.52
N ILE A 62 0.02 11.37 -1.78
CA ILE A 62 -0.24 11.79 -0.39
C ILE A 62 -1.41 12.76 -0.33
N CYS A 63 -1.44 13.78 -1.19
CA CYS A 63 -2.52 14.75 -1.24
C CYS A 63 -3.86 14.09 -1.58
N SER A 64 -3.91 13.18 -2.56
CA SER A 64 -5.13 12.48 -2.92
C SER A 64 -5.67 11.61 -1.78
N VAL A 65 -4.79 10.86 -1.10
CA VAL A 65 -5.18 10.02 0.05
C VAL A 65 -5.56 10.87 1.26
N LEU A 66 -4.94 12.04 1.49
CA LEU A 66 -5.34 12.98 2.54
C LEU A 66 -6.76 13.52 2.31
N VAL A 67 -7.07 13.92 1.07
CA VAL A 67 -8.41 14.38 0.70
C VAL A 67 -9.42 13.24 0.87
N PHE A 68 -9.08 12.03 0.43
CA PHE A 68 -9.92 10.85 0.66
C PHE A 68 -10.16 10.60 2.16
N CYS A 69 -9.10 10.61 2.97
CA CYS A 69 -9.18 10.42 4.42
C CYS A 69 -10.08 11.46 5.09
N PHE A 70 -10.08 12.71 4.62
CA PHE A 70 -10.97 13.74 5.16
C PHE A 70 -12.46 13.36 5.05
N PHE A 71 -12.85 12.64 4.00
CA PHE A 71 -14.23 12.17 3.81
C PHE A 71 -14.49 10.77 4.39
N ASN A 72 -13.48 9.91 4.41
CA ASN A 72 -13.59 8.51 4.81
C ASN A 72 -13.32 8.27 6.30
N PHE A 73 -12.31 8.92 6.89
CA PHE A 73 -11.89 8.72 8.28
C PHE A 73 -12.84 9.42 9.27
N ARG A 74 -14.04 8.84 9.41
CA ARG A 74 -15.13 9.34 10.24
C ARG A 74 -15.90 8.17 10.85
N LYS A 75 -16.63 8.44 11.94
CA LYS A 75 -17.60 7.47 12.49
C LYS A 75 -18.66 7.05 11.46
N ARG A 76 -19.03 7.96 10.55
CA ARG A 76 -19.85 7.70 9.36
C ARG A 76 -19.12 8.26 8.14
N ALA A 77 -18.54 7.40 7.31
CA ALA A 77 -17.87 7.79 6.08
C ALA A 77 -18.86 8.49 5.13
N LYS A 78 -18.40 9.57 4.49
CA LYS A 78 -19.15 10.26 3.43
C LYS A 78 -18.78 9.73 2.03
N CYS A 79 -17.60 9.13 1.93
CA CYS A 79 -17.04 8.57 0.70
C CYS A 79 -16.32 7.26 1.06
N PHE A 80 -16.53 6.24 0.22
CA PHE A 80 -15.85 4.96 0.28
C PHE A 80 -14.87 4.88 -0.89
N ALA A 81 -13.73 4.22 -0.72
CA ALA A 81 -12.81 4.06 -1.85
C ALA A 81 -13.43 3.15 -2.91
N GLY A 82 -14.14 2.12 -2.45
CA GLY A 82 -14.67 1.06 -3.31
C GLY A 82 -13.53 0.27 -3.96
N ASP A 83 -13.89 -0.69 -4.81
CA ASP A 83 -12.88 -1.58 -5.40
C ASP A 83 -11.83 -0.82 -6.21
N VAL A 84 -12.27 0.16 -6.99
CA VAL A 84 -11.39 0.99 -7.81
C VAL A 84 -10.38 1.75 -6.94
N GLY A 85 -10.84 2.38 -5.85
CA GLY A 85 -9.98 3.18 -4.97
C GLY A 85 -8.98 2.33 -4.20
N SER A 86 -9.44 1.25 -3.55
CA SER A 86 -8.58 0.39 -2.74
C SER A 86 -7.50 -0.31 -3.58
N VAL A 87 -7.89 -0.82 -4.76
CA VAL A 87 -6.96 -1.49 -5.69
C VAL A 87 -5.94 -0.50 -6.24
N SER A 88 -6.38 0.73 -6.59
CA SER A 88 -5.48 1.77 -7.10
C SER A 88 -4.42 2.17 -6.07
N ILE A 89 -4.84 2.37 -4.81
CA ILE A 89 -3.91 2.70 -3.72
C ILE A 89 -2.88 1.58 -3.53
N ALA A 90 -3.34 0.33 -3.44
CA ALA A 90 -2.47 -0.83 -3.29
C ALA A 90 -1.45 -0.96 -4.43
N PHE A 91 -1.92 -0.78 -5.67
CA PHE A 91 -1.07 -0.86 -6.86
C PHE A 91 0.01 0.23 -6.86
N ILE A 92 -0.35 1.47 -6.52
CA ILE A 92 0.61 2.59 -6.44
C ILE A 92 1.66 2.32 -5.36
N LEU A 93 1.26 1.84 -4.18
CA LEU A 93 2.19 1.48 -3.11
C LEU A 93 3.14 0.35 -3.52
N LEU A 94 2.62 -0.70 -4.14
CA LEU A 94 3.43 -1.81 -4.66
C LEU A 94 4.40 -1.34 -5.74
N PHE A 95 3.98 -0.44 -6.63
CA PHE A 95 4.84 0.16 -7.64
C PHE A 95 5.99 0.95 -7.00
N LEU A 96 5.69 1.82 -6.02
CA LEU A 96 6.71 2.63 -5.33
C LEU A 96 7.70 1.75 -4.58
N ILE A 97 7.23 0.76 -3.83
CA ILE A 97 8.09 -0.19 -3.10
C ILE A 97 8.90 -1.02 -4.08
N GLY A 98 8.31 -1.49 -5.18
CA GLY A 98 9.02 -2.22 -6.22
C GLY A 98 10.13 -1.39 -6.87
N ARG A 99 9.87 -0.11 -7.17
CA ARG A 99 10.88 0.83 -7.67
C ARG A 99 12.02 1.02 -6.66
N LEU A 100 11.71 1.18 -5.38
CA LEU A 100 12.70 1.30 -4.32
C LEU A 100 13.56 0.04 -4.18
N ILE A 101 12.96 -1.16 -4.24
CA ILE A 101 13.69 -2.44 -4.21
C ILE A 101 14.62 -2.57 -5.41
N ILE A 102 14.17 -2.18 -6.60
CA ILE A 102 15.00 -2.24 -7.82
C ILE A 102 16.17 -1.26 -7.72
N GLU A 103 15.94 -0.05 -7.20
CA GLU A 103 16.98 0.98 -7.08
C GLU A 103 18.02 0.64 -6.00
N THR A 104 17.59 0.01 -4.90
CA THR A 104 18.48 -0.33 -3.77
C THR A 104 19.05 -1.74 -3.81
N GLU A 105 18.51 -2.60 -4.69
CA GLU A 105 18.74 -4.04 -4.73
C GLU A 105 18.44 -4.76 -3.39
N ASP A 106 17.60 -4.16 -2.53
CA ASP A 106 17.29 -4.66 -1.19
C ASP A 106 15.80 -5.04 -1.05
N PHE A 107 15.51 -6.32 -0.84
CA PHE A 107 14.14 -6.81 -0.62
C PHE A 107 13.56 -6.46 0.76
N SER A 108 14.39 -5.98 1.69
CA SER A 108 13.96 -5.65 3.06
C SER A 108 12.91 -4.54 3.10
N TRP A 109 12.82 -3.69 2.06
CA TRP A 109 11.78 -2.65 1.95
C TRP A 109 10.35 -3.17 1.93
N ILE A 110 10.13 -4.46 1.66
CA ILE A 110 8.82 -5.12 1.84
C ILE A 110 8.31 -4.97 3.28
N VAL A 111 9.20 -4.75 4.26
CA VAL A 111 8.84 -4.48 5.66
C VAL A 111 7.86 -3.31 5.81
N LEU A 112 7.83 -2.35 4.88
CA LEU A 112 6.86 -1.24 4.89
C LEU A 112 5.41 -1.72 4.78
N LEU A 113 5.18 -2.91 4.20
CA LEU A 113 3.86 -3.53 4.11
C LEU A 113 3.50 -4.37 5.34
N SER A 114 4.44 -4.59 6.28
CA SER A 114 4.25 -5.51 7.40
C SER A 114 3.09 -5.12 8.31
N VAL A 115 2.94 -3.83 8.63
CA VAL A 115 1.87 -3.34 9.51
C VAL A 115 0.50 -3.65 8.92
N TYR A 116 0.29 -3.27 7.65
CA TYR A 116 -0.97 -3.56 6.96
C TYR A 116 -1.19 -5.06 6.77
N GLY A 117 -0.13 -5.79 6.40
CA GLY A 117 -0.17 -7.22 6.13
C GLY A 117 -0.54 -8.03 7.37
N VAL A 118 0.06 -7.73 8.53
CA VAL A 118 -0.24 -8.42 9.79
C VAL A 118 -1.69 -8.22 10.19
N ASP A 119 -2.19 -6.97 10.15
CA ASP A 119 -3.58 -6.66 10.50
C ASP A 119 -4.57 -7.37 9.54
N SER A 120 -4.26 -7.35 8.24
CA SER A 120 -5.04 -8.05 7.21
C SER A 120 -5.10 -9.56 7.45
N VAL A 121 -3.94 -10.19 7.68
CA VAL A 121 -3.85 -11.64 7.88
C VAL A 121 -4.55 -12.06 9.16
N LEU A 122 -4.36 -11.33 10.27
CA LEU A 122 -5.05 -11.60 11.53
C LEU A 122 -6.57 -11.47 11.37
N THR A 123 -7.04 -10.45 10.65
CA THR A 123 -8.47 -10.25 10.37
C THR A 123 -9.05 -11.39 9.53
N ILE A 124 -8.32 -11.86 8.51
CA ILE A 124 -8.75 -13.01 7.68
C ILE A 124 -8.81 -14.28 8.53
N ILE A 125 -7.77 -14.58 9.33
CA ILE A 125 -7.73 -15.76 10.20
C ILE A 125 -8.91 -15.73 11.18
N HIS A 126 -9.13 -14.57 11.83
CA HIS A 126 -10.25 -14.41 12.75
C HIS A 126 -11.60 -14.69 12.08
N ARG A 127 -11.80 -14.20 10.85
CA ARG A 127 -13.03 -14.41 10.09
C ARG A 127 -13.21 -15.87 9.62
N LEU A 128 -12.13 -16.63 9.42
CA LEU A 128 -12.17 -18.06 9.08
C LEU A 128 -12.44 -18.97 10.29
N MET A 129 -12.14 -18.50 11.50
CA MET A 129 -12.40 -19.25 12.74
C MET A 129 -13.84 -19.09 13.27
N LEU A 130 -14.56 -18.09 12.79
CA LEU A 130 -15.98 -17.84 13.06
C LEU A 130 -16.88 -18.68 12.14
#